data_AF-A0A075I211-F1
#
_entry.id   AF-A0A075I211-F1
#
_cell.length_a   1.000
_cell.length_b   1.000
_cell.length_c   1.000
_cell.angle_alpha   90.00
_cell.angle_beta   90.00
_cell.angle_gamma   90.00
#
_symmetry.space_group_name_H-M   'P 1'
#
loop_
_entity.id
_entity.type
_entity.pdbx_description
1 polymer ?
#
loop_
_entity_poly.entity_id
_entity_poly.type
_entity_poly.pdbx_seq_one_letter_code
_entity_poly.pdbx_strand_id
1 'polypeptide(L)'
;MNMWNQKLSNEAQKCAFPVNTSLNEVAAHYTAEPNDPKTVSDSDLVKIDLGAQINGYIADTAVTVNYDPQYDSLVQAAENALQAAMSMIKVGVKSKDVGRKIQNTIMDMGLKPIANLSGHSLDQYTIHAGKTVPNMWTIGSFSFSENEAFACEPFVTTKNALGFVRNGKIKNIFALASRKMTKDDEANKLLEYIWNNFNMLPFALRWIVKEWEEKKPEDY
;
A
#
# COMPACT_ATOMS: atom_id res chain seq x y z
N MET A 1 19.77 -0.75 1.13
CA MET A 1 18.79 -1.29 0.16
C MET A 1 18.22 -2.56 0.76
N ASN A 2 16.93 -2.62 1.10
CA ASN A 2 16.36 -3.78 1.80
C ASN A 2 16.36 -5.01 0.88
N MET A 3 16.68 -6.19 1.44
CA MET A 3 16.84 -7.46 0.72
C MET A 3 15.67 -7.79 -0.24
N TRP A 4 14.46 -7.35 0.08
CA TRP A 4 13.26 -7.56 -0.76
C TRP A 4 13.29 -6.79 -2.08
N ASN A 5 13.78 -5.55 -2.08
CA ASN A 5 13.89 -4.76 -3.32
C ASN A 5 14.96 -5.33 -4.27
N GLN A 6 15.97 -6.02 -3.73
CA GLN A 6 17.02 -6.69 -4.52
C GLN A 6 16.51 -7.95 -5.21
N LYS A 7 15.57 -8.69 -4.61
CA LYS A 7 15.02 -9.91 -5.24
C LYS A 7 14.09 -9.62 -6.41
N LEU A 8 13.46 -8.44 -6.43
CA LEU A 8 12.56 -8.00 -7.50
C LEU A 8 13.28 -7.29 -8.66
N SER A 9 14.62 -7.21 -8.68
CA SER A 9 15.36 -6.35 -9.63
C SER A 9 15.91 -7.08 -10.88
N ASN A 10 15.41 -8.26 -11.23
CA ASN A 10 15.72 -8.84 -12.54
C ASN A 10 14.98 -8.03 -13.62
N GLU A 11 15.62 -7.72 -14.74
CA GLU A 11 15.18 -6.72 -15.75
C GLU A 11 13.71 -6.80 -16.22
N ALA A 12 13.04 -7.95 -16.04
CA ALA A 12 11.63 -8.14 -16.39
C ALA A 12 10.62 -7.70 -15.30
N GLN A 13 11.04 -7.56 -14.05
CA GLN A 13 10.18 -7.20 -12.91
C GLN A 13 10.76 -5.97 -12.22
N LYS A 14 9.90 -5.00 -11.88
CA LYS A 14 10.27 -3.85 -11.05
C LYS A 14 9.28 -3.73 -9.91
N CYS A 15 9.67 -3.03 -8.84
CA CYS A 15 8.73 -2.69 -7.78
C CYS A 15 7.63 -1.76 -8.32
N ALA A 16 6.37 -2.05 -8.02
CA ALA A 16 5.25 -1.16 -8.35
C ALA A 16 5.13 0.01 -7.36
N PHE A 17 5.60 -0.19 -6.13
CA PHE A 17 5.69 0.82 -5.08
C PHE A 17 6.72 0.37 -4.03
N PRO A 18 7.18 1.26 -3.14
CA PRO A 18 8.10 0.88 -2.07
C PRO A 18 7.50 -0.18 -1.16
N VAL A 19 8.25 -1.23 -0.84
CA VAL A 19 7.82 -2.20 0.17
C VAL A 19 7.47 -1.47 1.47
N ASN A 20 6.23 -1.64 1.91
CA ASN A 20 5.71 -1.09 3.14
C ASN A 20 5.95 -2.11 4.26
N THR A 21 6.43 -1.65 5.41
CA THR A 21 6.72 -2.49 6.59
C THR A 21 6.16 -1.83 7.83
N SER A 22 4.84 -1.65 7.86
CA SER A 22 4.17 -0.87 8.89
C SER A 22 4.05 -1.67 10.19
N LEU A 23 4.33 -1.04 11.33
CA LEU A 23 4.33 -1.69 12.64
C LEU A 23 3.11 -1.27 13.46
N ASN A 24 2.50 -2.22 14.16
CA ASN A 24 1.47 -2.00 15.17
C ASN A 24 0.33 -1.07 14.69
N GLU A 25 0.19 0.12 15.28
CA GLU A 25 -0.84 1.11 14.98
C GLU A 25 -0.66 1.83 13.63
N VAL A 26 0.52 1.72 13.01
CA VAL A 26 0.75 2.26 11.68
C VAL A 26 0.09 1.32 10.67
N ALA A 27 -1.01 1.74 10.06
CA ALA A 27 -1.81 0.88 9.19
C ALA A 27 -1.14 0.60 7.83
N ALA A 28 -0.60 1.65 7.20
CA ALA A 28 -0.02 1.59 5.85
C ALA A 28 0.93 2.78 5.65
N HIS A 29 1.56 2.86 4.47
CA HIS A 29 2.41 3.96 4.01
C HIS A 29 3.67 4.23 4.83
N TYR A 30 4.08 3.29 5.67
CA TYR A 30 5.41 3.34 6.27
C TYR A 30 6.37 2.44 5.51
N THR A 31 7.46 3.06 5.10
CA THR A 31 8.63 2.40 4.55
C THR A 31 9.86 3.00 5.25
N ALA A 32 11.02 2.33 5.26
CA ALA A 32 12.17 2.88 6.00
C ALA A 32 12.72 4.17 5.35
N GLU A 33 13.00 5.20 6.17
CA GLU A 33 13.79 6.36 5.77
C GLU A 33 15.27 5.96 5.53
N PRO A 34 16.07 6.76 4.79
CA PRO A 34 17.52 6.61 4.81
C PRO A 34 18.03 6.62 6.25
N ASN A 35 18.83 5.62 6.62
CA ASN A 35 19.40 5.46 7.97
C ASN A 35 18.35 5.38 9.10
N ASP A 36 17.14 4.90 8.80
CA ASP A 36 16.09 4.69 9.81
C ASP A 36 16.55 3.71 10.90
N PRO A 37 16.60 4.13 12.17
CA PRO A 37 17.07 3.27 13.26
C PRO A 37 16.01 2.27 13.75
N LYS A 38 14.79 2.32 13.20
CA LYS A 38 13.70 1.41 13.61
C LYS A 38 14.07 -0.04 13.35
N THR A 39 13.80 -0.87 14.35
CA THR A 39 13.96 -2.32 14.31
C THR A 39 12.63 -2.99 14.64
N VAL A 40 12.46 -4.20 14.14
CA VAL A 40 11.32 -5.06 14.45
C VAL A 40 11.65 -5.89 15.68
N SER A 41 10.71 -6.01 16.60
CA SER A 41 10.77 -6.85 17.80
C SER A 41 9.76 -8.00 17.73
N ASP A 42 9.95 -9.03 18.55
CA ASP A 42 9.04 -10.18 18.61
C ASP A 42 7.62 -9.82 19.10
N SER A 43 7.48 -8.68 19.78
CA SER A 43 6.19 -8.14 20.22
C SER A 43 5.47 -7.31 19.16
N ASP A 44 6.03 -7.14 17.96
CA ASP A 44 5.41 -6.30 16.93
C ASP A 44 4.43 -7.07 16.03
N LEU A 45 3.37 -6.38 15.64
CA LEU A 45 2.49 -6.73 14.53
C LEU A 45 2.99 -6.05 13.26
N VAL A 46 3.56 -6.81 12.33
CA VAL A 46 4.19 -6.29 11.11
C VAL A 46 3.29 -6.49 9.91
N LYS A 47 2.90 -5.40 9.23
CA LYS A 47 2.22 -5.45 7.94
C LYS A 47 3.26 -5.26 6.83
N ILE A 48 3.45 -6.29 6.02
CA ILE A 48 4.36 -6.30 4.87
C ILE A 48 3.51 -6.19 3.62
N ASP A 49 3.68 -5.11 2.89
CA ASP A 49 2.91 -4.80 1.69
C ASP A 49 3.87 -4.52 0.52
N LEU A 50 3.65 -5.24 -0.58
CA LEU A 50 4.60 -5.52 -1.65
C LEU A 50 3.92 -5.33 -3.01
N GLY A 51 4.51 -4.49 -3.85
CA GLY A 51 4.06 -4.26 -5.22
C GLY A 51 5.10 -4.69 -6.24
N ALA A 52 4.68 -5.42 -7.26
CA ALA A 52 5.51 -5.75 -8.42
C ALA A 52 4.80 -5.36 -9.72
N GLN A 53 5.56 -5.03 -10.76
CA GLN A 53 5.01 -4.69 -12.06
C GLN A 53 5.81 -5.24 -13.23
N ILE A 54 5.10 -5.49 -14.33
CA ILE A 54 5.65 -5.77 -15.66
C ILE A 54 4.98 -4.82 -16.65
N ASN A 55 5.76 -3.97 -17.32
CA ASN A 55 5.26 -2.98 -18.28
C ASN A 55 4.11 -2.10 -17.74
N GLY A 56 4.12 -1.80 -16.44
CA GLY A 56 3.10 -1.02 -15.75
C GLY A 56 1.89 -1.81 -15.28
N TYR A 57 1.75 -3.09 -15.62
CA TYR A 57 0.71 -3.95 -15.04
C TYR A 57 1.12 -4.39 -13.63
N ILE A 58 0.28 -4.10 -12.65
CA ILE A 58 0.63 -4.16 -11.22
C ILE A 58 0.05 -5.43 -10.58
N ALA A 59 0.86 -6.09 -9.76
CA ALA A 59 0.42 -6.98 -8.69
C ALA A 59 0.66 -6.29 -7.35
N ASP A 60 -0.36 -6.27 -6.52
CA ASP A 60 -0.38 -5.64 -5.20
C ASP A 60 -0.82 -6.69 -4.17
N THR A 61 -0.02 -6.91 -3.13
CA THR A 61 -0.29 -7.93 -2.12
C THR A 61 0.33 -7.57 -0.78
N ALA A 62 -0.37 -7.94 0.29
CA ALA A 62 0.07 -7.72 1.65
C ALA A 62 -0.16 -8.95 2.53
N VAL A 63 0.67 -9.06 3.57
CA VAL A 63 0.53 -10.04 4.64
C VAL A 63 0.81 -9.37 5.99
N THR A 64 0.16 -9.85 7.03
CA THR A 64 0.48 -9.45 8.41
C THR A 64 1.17 -10.60 9.13
N VAL A 65 2.28 -10.33 9.81
CA VAL A 65 3.10 -11.30 10.54
C VAL A 65 3.27 -10.83 11.98
N ASN A 66 3.13 -11.75 12.93
CA ASN A 66 3.36 -11.54 14.35
C ASN A 66 3.94 -12.79 14.99
N TYR A 67 4.69 -12.62 16.08
CA TYR A 67 5.03 -13.71 16.99
C TYR A 67 4.25 -13.66 18.30
N ASP A 68 3.60 -12.53 18.61
CA ASP A 68 2.80 -12.36 19.82
C ASP A 68 1.36 -12.86 19.61
N PRO A 69 0.90 -13.90 20.33
CA PRO A 69 -0.43 -14.46 20.19
C PRO A 69 -1.58 -13.48 20.44
N GLN A 70 -1.32 -12.34 21.10
CA GLN A 70 -2.34 -11.31 21.32
C GLN A 70 -2.92 -10.77 20.00
N TYR A 71 -2.17 -10.87 18.90
CA TYR A 71 -2.57 -10.36 17.59
C TYR A 71 -3.19 -11.40 16.66
N ASP A 72 -3.18 -12.69 17.01
CA ASP A 72 -3.66 -13.77 16.14
C ASP A 72 -5.10 -13.55 15.68
N SER A 73 -5.96 -13.06 16.59
CA SER A 73 -7.36 -12.75 16.26
C SER A 73 -7.49 -11.64 15.21
N LEU A 74 -6.59 -10.64 15.21
CA LEU A 74 -6.60 -9.56 14.22
C LEU A 74 -6.17 -10.09 12.84
N VAL A 75 -5.10 -10.87 12.80
CA VAL A 75 -4.59 -11.47 11.56
C VAL A 75 -5.64 -12.41 10.96
N GLN A 76 -6.18 -13.31 11.77
CA GLN A 76 -7.21 -14.24 11.34
C GLN A 76 -8.47 -13.53 10.83
N ALA A 77 -8.87 -12.42 11.44
CA ALA A 77 -10.02 -11.64 10.99
C ALA A 77 -9.78 -10.96 9.63
N ALA A 78 -8.59 -10.42 9.40
CA ALA A 78 -8.23 -9.82 8.12
C ALA A 78 -8.22 -10.88 7.00
N GLU A 79 -7.62 -12.04 7.26
CA GLU A 79 -7.59 -13.17 6.31
C GLU A 79 -8.99 -13.73 6.02
N ASN A 80 -9.81 -13.94 7.05
CA ASN A 80 -11.18 -14.40 6.88
C ASN A 80 -12.02 -13.40 6.06
N ALA A 81 -11.84 -12.11 6.32
CA ALA A 81 -12.52 -11.06 5.57
C ALA A 81 -12.08 -11.01 4.10
N LEU A 82 -10.79 -11.23 3.83
CA LEU A 82 -10.26 -11.28 2.47
C LEU A 82 -10.82 -12.48 1.71
N GLN A 83 -10.78 -13.66 2.31
CA GLN A 83 -11.36 -14.88 1.72
C GLN A 83 -12.85 -14.72 1.44
N ALA A 84 -13.59 -14.13 2.39
CA ALA A 84 -15.01 -13.84 2.23
C ALA A 84 -15.28 -12.85 1.08
N ALA A 85 -14.47 -11.80 0.95
CA ALA A 85 -14.56 -10.84 -0.14
C ALA A 85 -14.28 -11.50 -1.50
N MET A 86 -13.17 -12.23 -1.61
CA MET A 86 -12.77 -12.94 -2.83
C MET A 86 -13.83 -13.94 -3.30
N SER A 87 -14.51 -14.61 -2.37
CA SER A 87 -15.62 -15.54 -2.70
C SER A 87 -16.84 -14.85 -3.34
N MET A 88 -16.97 -13.53 -3.16
CA MET A 88 -18.09 -12.73 -3.67
C MET A 88 -17.75 -11.95 -4.93
N ILE A 89 -16.50 -11.55 -5.13
CA ILE A 89 -16.10 -10.67 -6.23
C ILE A 89 -16.26 -11.42 -7.57
N LYS A 90 -17.19 -10.93 -8.39
CA LYS A 90 -17.42 -11.33 -9.78
C LYS A 90 -18.17 -10.24 -10.51
N VAL A 91 -18.21 -10.33 -11.84
CA VAL A 91 -18.93 -9.39 -12.71
C VAL A 91 -20.37 -9.18 -12.22
N GLY A 92 -20.78 -7.90 -12.13
CA GLY A 92 -22.11 -7.48 -11.71
C GLY A 92 -22.31 -7.37 -10.19
N VAL A 93 -21.41 -7.92 -9.37
CA VAL A 93 -21.47 -7.73 -7.90
C VAL A 93 -21.16 -6.28 -7.56
N LYS A 94 -21.85 -5.75 -6.55
CA LYS A 94 -21.67 -4.36 -6.11
C LYS A 94 -20.58 -4.28 -5.05
N SER A 95 -19.68 -3.30 -5.16
CA SER A 95 -18.59 -3.11 -4.19
C SER A 95 -19.09 -2.86 -2.76
N LYS A 96 -20.25 -2.22 -2.58
CA LYS A 96 -20.86 -2.07 -1.24
C LYS A 96 -21.28 -3.39 -0.59
N ASP A 97 -21.61 -4.41 -1.38
CA ASP A 97 -22.03 -5.72 -0.85
C ASP A 97 -20.80 -6.53 -0.43
N VAL A 98 -19.68 -6.38 -1.16
CA VAL A 98 -18.35 -6.85 -0.72
C VAL A 98 -17.94 -6.17 0.59
N GLY A 99 -18.05 -4.84 0.67
CA GLY A 99 -17.72 -4.12 1.89
C GLY A 99 -18.60 -4.48 3.08
N ARG A 100 -19.90 -4.75 2.86
CA ARG A 100 -20.78 -5.31 3.90
C ARG A 100 -20.30 -6.68 4.38
N LYS A 101 -19.86 -7.55 3.46
CA LYS A 101 -19.36 -8.87 3.81
C LYS A 101 -18.09 -8.78 4.66
N ILE A 102 -17.12 -7.97 4.23
CA ILE A 102 -15.88 -7.69 4.97
C ILE A 102 -16.23 -7.19 6.38
N GLN A 103 -17.08 -6.16 6.48
CA GLN A 103 -17.50 -5.58 7.76
C GLN A 103 -18.12 -6.63 8.69
N ASN A 104 -19.07 -7.42 8.20
CA ASN A 104 -19.74 -8.41 9.03
C ASN A 104 -18.74 -9.48 9.51
N THR A 105 -17.90 -10.00 8.61
CA THR A 105 -16.87 -10.99 8.98
C THR A 105 -15.92 -10.50 10.06
N ILE A 106 -15.50 -9.23 10.01
CA ILE A 106 -14.64 -8.63 11.03
C ILE A 106 -15.40 -8.42 12.35
N MET A 107 -16.63 -7.91 12.27
CA MET A 107 -17.45 -7.60 13.46
C MET A 107 -17.91 -8.86 14.21
N ASP A 108 -18.17 -9.96 13.50
CA ASP A 108 -18.54 -11.24 14.09
C ASP A 108 -17.40 -11.84 14.94
N MET A 109 -16.15 -11.46 14.66
CA MET A 109 -14.98 -11.80 15.50
C MET A 109 -14.75 -10.80 16.64
N GLY A 110 -15.67 -9.85 16.86
CA GLY A 110 -15.58 -8.84 17.91
C GLY A 110 -14.57 -7.73 17.64
N LEU A 111 -14.11 -7.58 16.40
CA LEU A 111 -13.12 -6.60 15.96
C LEU A 111 -13.78 -5.49 15.13
N LYS A 112 -12.98 -4.52 14.65
CA LYS A 112 -13.49 -3.35 13.95
C LYS A 112 -12.77 -3.15 12.60
N PRO A 113 -13.49 -3.00 11.48
CA PRO A 113 -12.88 -2.61 10.21
C PRO A 113 -12.40 -1.14 10.25
N ILE A 114 -11.35 -0.82 9.51
CA ILE A 114 -10.95 0.57 9.28
C ILE A 114 -11.78 1.16 8.14
N ALA A 115 -12.52 2.24 8.42
CA ALA A 115 -13.53 2.78 7.53
C ALA A 115 -12.96 3.64 6.37
N ASN A 116 -11.82 4.28 6.58
CA ASN A 116 -11.19 5.18 5.60
C ASN A 116 -9.92 4.61 4.96
N LEU A 117 -9.75 3.27 5.01
CA LEU A 117 -8.83 2.51 4.16
C LEU A 117 -9.62 1.41 3.47
N SER A 118 -9.24 1.11 2.22
CA SER A 118 -10.00 0.25 1.33
C SER A 118 -9.10 -0.28 0.24
N GLY A 119 -9.48 -1.40 -0.36
CA GLY A 119 -8.93 -1.80 -1.65
C GLY A 119 -9.26 -0.82 -2.76
N HIS A 120 -8.68 -1.04 -3.92
CA HIS A 120 -8.76 -0.11 -5.04
C HIS A 120 -8.63 -0.79 -6.40
N SER A 121 -9.11 -0.14 -7.45
CA SER A 121 -8.80 -0.55 -8.82
C SER A 121 -7.35 -0.24 -9.16
N LEU A 122 -6.77 -1.12 -9.98
CA LEU A 122 -5.44 -1.00 -10.57
C LEU A 122 -5.60 -0.69 -12.07
N ASP A 123 -4.71 0.14 -12.61
CA ASP A 123 -4.57 0.34 -14.05
C ASP A 123 -3.08 0.44 -14.41
N GLN A 124 -2.75 0.42 -15.70
CA GLN A 124 -1.37 0.47 -16.16
C GLN A 124 -0.66 1.73 -15.62
N TYR A 125 0.44 1.52 -14.88
CA TYR A 125 1.20 2.56 -14.17
C TYR A 125 0.40 3.36 -13.11
N THR A 126 -0.81 2.94 -12.76
CA THR A 126 -1.68 3.65 -11.82
C THR A 126 -2.13 2.71 -10.71
N ILE A 127 -1.49 2.83 -9.54
CA ILE A 127 -1.82 2.01 -8.37
C ILE A 127 -3.24 2.28 -7.87
N HIS A 128 -3.66 3.54 -7.78
CA HIS A 128 -5.02 3.91 -7.36
C HIS A 128 -5.84 4.46 -8.54
N ALA A 129 -6.52 3.59 -9.29
CA ALA A 129 -7.24 3.96 -10.51
C ALA A 129 -8.67 4.50 -10.29
N GLY A 130 -8.99 4.95 -9.08
CA GLY A 130 -10.19 5.75 -8.77
C GLY A 130 -11.42 4.99 -8.26
N LYS A 131 -11.51 3.66 -8.40
CA LYS A 131 -12.56 2.85 -7.74
C LYS A 131 -12.03 2.27 -6.44
N THR A 132 -12.88 2.16 -5.41
CA THR A 132 -12.51 1.63 -4.09
C THR A 132 -13.33 0.40 -3.71
N VAL A 133 -12.66 -0.65 -3.23
CA VAL A 133 -13.28 -1.85 -2.64
C VAL A 133 -13.34 -1.63 -1.13
N PRO A 134 -14.47 -1.16 -0.58
CA PRO A 134 -14.51 -0.66 0.79
C PRO A 134 -14.44 -1.81 1.80
N ASN A 135 -13.91 -1.54 2.99
CA ASN A 135 -13.92 -2.47 4.13
C ASN A 135 -15.21 -2.43 4.94
N MET A 136 -16.16 -1.58 4.52
CA MET A 136 -17.46 -1.42 5.12
C MET A 136 -18.53 -1.18 4.06
N TRP A 137 -19.79 -1.38 4.44
CA TRP A 137 -20.88 -0.96 3.57
C TRP A 137 -20.85 0.56 3.35
N THR A 138 -20.97 1.00 2.10
CA THR A 138 -20.97 2.41 1.69
C THR A 138 -22.21 2.75 0.87
N ILE A 139 -22.60 4.03 0.88
CA ILE A 139 -23.70 4.55 0.05
C ILE A 139 -23.28 4.52 -1.44
N GLY A 140 -22.08 5.03 -1.75
CA GLY A 140 -21.49 4.95 -3.07
C GLY A 140 -21.03 3.52 -3.39
N SER A 141 -21.25 3.08 -4.63
CA SER A 141 -20.88 1.74 -5.09
C SER A 141 -20.68 1.75 -6.60
N PHE A 142 -19.81 0.88 -7.08
CA PHE A 142 -19.77 0.46 -8.48
C PHE A 142 -20.17 -1.02 -8.57
N SER A 143 -20.37 -1.51 -9.80
CA SER A 143 -20.47 -2.94 -10.08
C SER A 143 -19.16 -3.40 -10.72
N PHE A 144 -18.60 -4.53 -10.27
CA PHE A 144 -17.41 -5.11 -10.88
C PHE A 144 -17.68 -5.46 -12.35
N SER A 145 -16.72 -5.17 -13.21
CA SER A 145 -16.80 -5.43 -14.66
C SER A 145 -15.67 -6.35 -15.11
N GLU A 146 -15.82 -6.92 -16.31
CA GLU A 146 -14.74 -7.67 -16.96
C GLU A 146 -13.54 -6.77 -17.28
N ASN A 147 -12.35 -7.37 -17.35
CA ASN A 147 -11.10 -6.72 -17.72
C ASN A 147 -10.65 -5.59 -16.77
N GLU A 148 -11.06 -5.64 -15.51
CA GLU A 148 -10.60 -4.74 -14.46
C GLU A 148 -9.75 -5.50 -13.43
N ALA A 149 -8.70 -4.86 -12.93
CA ALA A 149 -7.86 -5.38 -11.87
C ALA A 149 -8.13 -4.60 -10.57
N PHE A 150 -8.12 -5.29 -9.43
CA PHE A 150 -8.36 -4.71 -8.12
C PHE A 150 -7.43 -5.31 -7.06
N ALA A 151 -6.94 -4.46 -6.17
CA ALA A 151 -6.46 -4.85 -4.85
C ALA A 151 -7.66 -4.95 -3.88
N CYS A 152 -7.71 -6.00 -3.08
CA CYS A 152 -8.69 -6.16 -2.01
C CYS A 152 -7.93 -6.36 -0.69
N GLU A 153 -8.05 -5.38 0.21
CA GLU A 153 -7.19 -5.26 1.41
C GLU A 153 -8.04 -4.93 2.66
N PRO A 154 -8.54 -5.96 3.35
CA PRO A 154 -9.20 -5.78 4.64
C PRO A 154 -8.26 -5.24 5.71
N PHE A 155 -8.57 -4.05 6.22
CA PHE A 155 -7.91 -3.48 7.39
C PHE A 155 -8.74 -3.69 8.65
N VAL A 156 -8.13 -4.28 9.67
CA VAL A 156 -8.76 -4.61 10.95
C VAL A 156 -8.03 -3.89 12.08
N THR A 157 -8.79 -3.42 13.06
CA THR A 157 -8.28 -2.85 14.30
C THR A 157 -9.03 -3.39 15.51
N THR A 158 -8.48 -3.18 16.69
CA THR A 158 -9.10 -3.59 17.96
C THR A 158 -10.47 -2.95 18.16
N LYS A 159 -11.35 -3.64 18.89
CA LYS A 159 -12.73 -3.22 19.16
C LYS A 159 -12.88 -1.78 19.67
N ASN A 160 -11.97 -1.37 20.55
CA ASN A 160 -12.01 -0.07 21.22
C ASN A 160 -11.31 1.05 20.44
N ALA A 161 -10.60 0.73 19.35
CA ALA A 161 -9.99 1.74 18.49
C ALA A 161 -11.05 2.55 17.72
N LEU A 162 -10.65 3.69 17.18
CA LEU A 162 -11.55 4.57 16.41
C LEU A 162 -12.08 3.91 15.12
N GLY A 163 -11.31 3.00 14.50
CA GLY A 163 -11.63 2.47 13.17
C GLY A 163 -11.35 3.46 12.03
N PHE A 164 -10.46 4.43 12.26
CA PHE A 164 -10.05 5.43 11.29
C PHE A 164 -8.56 5.70 11.40
N VAL A 165 -7.89 5.87 10.25
CA VAL A 165 -6.49 6.29 10.17
C VAL A 165 -6.37 7.79 9.94
N ARG A 166 -5.22 8.34 10.33
CA ARG A 166 -4.82 9.73 10.07
C ARG A 166 -3.39 9.74 9.55
N ASN A 167 -3.02 10.79 8.84
CA ASN A 167 -1.66 10.93 8.35
C ASN A 167 -0.65 10.97 9.49
N GLY A 168 0.37 10.13 9.40
CA GLY A 168 1.53 10.14 10.28
C GLY A 168 2.48 11.30 10.00
N LYS A 169 3.58 11.35 10.75
CA LYS A 169 4.62 12.38 10.59
C LYS A 169 5.61 12.08 9.45
N ILE A 170 5.89 10.80 9.23
CA ILE A 170 6.88 10.34 8.24
C ILE A 170 6.29 10.47 6.83
N LYS A 171 7.05 11.04 5.91
CA LYS A 171 6.67 11.25 4.51
C LYS A 171 7.84 10.89 3.61
N ASN A 172 7.90 9.63 3.21
CA ASN A 172 9.03 9.10 2.45
C ASN A 172 8.61 8.21 1.27
N ILE A 173 7.31 8.22 0.93
CA ILE A 173 6.74 7.66 -0.29
C ILE A 173 6.14 8.82 -1.08
N PHE A 174 6.48 8.89 -2.36
CA PHE A 174 6.08 9.96 -3.27
C PHE A 174 5.62 9.35 -4.58
N ALA A 175 4.80 10.07 -5.34
CA ALA A 175 4.44 9.73 -6.72
C ALA A 175 4.31 11.02 -7.53
N LEU A 176 4.53 10.95 -8.84
CA LEU A 176 4.25 12.09 -9.70
C LEU A 176 2.74 12.32 -9.78
N ALA A 177 2.32 13.56 -9.55
CA ALA A 177 0.95 13.98 -9.84
C ALA A 177 0.80 14.52 -11.27
N SER A 178 1.88 15.04 -11.85
CA SER A 178 1.90 15.65 -13.18
C SER A 178 3.33 15.65 -13.73
N ARG A 179 3.45 15.65 -15.06
CA ARG A 179 4.71 15.82 -15.79
C ARG A 179 4.92 17.24 -16.33
N LYS A 180 4.21 18.22 -15.78
CA LYS A 180 4.30 19.62 -16.19
C LYS A 180 5.65 20.21 -15.75
N MET A 181 6.44 20.67 -16.71
CA MET A 181 7.69 21.36 -16.45
C MET A 181 7.46 22.68 -15.70
N THR A 182 8.43 23.05 -14.87
CA THR A 182 8.47 24.27 -14.09
C THR A 182 9.54 25.22 -14.62
N LYS A 183 9.71 26.39 -13.96
CA LYS A 183 10.81 27.33 -14.26
C LYS A 183 12.13 26.93 -13.58
N ASP A 184 12.14 25.88 -12.78
CA ASP A 184 13.30 25.38 -12.04
C ASP A 184 13.89 24.17 -12.81
N ASP A 185 15.12 24.35 -13.31
CA ASP A 185 15.81 23.35 -14.12
C ASP A 185 16.19 22.09 -13.32
N GLU A 186 16.56 22.23 -12.05
CA GLU A 186 16.88 21.07 -11.20
C GLU A 186 15.61 20.28 -10.86
N ALA A 187 14.51 20.97 -10.59
CA ALA A 187 13.21 20.32 -10.42
C ALA A 187 12.77 19.58 -11.70
N ASN A 188 13.05 20.14 -12.88
CA ASN A 188 12.76 19.49 -14.16
C ASN A 188 13.64 18.25 -14.40
N LYS A 189 14.93 18.29 -14.05
CA LYS A 189 15.81 17.11 -14.11
C LYS A 189 15.34 16.00 -13.18
N LEU A 190 14.93 16.34 -11.95
CA LEU A 190 14.38 15.37 -11.01
C LEU A 190 13.07 14.78 -11.54
N LEU A 191 12.19 15.61 -12.12
CA LEU A 191 10.95 15.16 -12.75
C LEU A 191 11.20 14.15 -13.88
N GLU A 192 12.17 14.41 -14.76
CA GLU A 192 12.56 13.49 -15.84
C GLU A 192 13.16 12.20 -15.29
N TYR A 193 14.03 12.29 -14.28
CA TYR A 193 14.59 11.12 -13.62
C TYR A 193 13.49 10.24 -13.02
N ILE A 194 12.54 10.82 -12.28
CA ILE A 194 11.42 10.07 -11.69
C ILE A 194 10.57 9.44 -12.80
N TRP A 195 10.24 10.18 -13.85
CA TRP A 195 9.45 9.66 -14.97
C TRP A 195 10.12 8.47 -15.66
N ASN A 196 11.42 8.55 -15.94
CA ASN A 196 12.15 7.51 -16.65
C ASN A 196 12.35 6.24 -15.82
N ASN A 197 12.43 6.38 -14.49
CA ASN A 197 12.67 5.24 -13.59
C ASN A 197 11.38 4.62 -13.04
N PHE A 198 10.38 5.44 -12.71
CA PHE A 198 9.17 5.04 -11.99
C PHE A 198 7.86 5.37 -12.74
N ASN A 199 7.91 6.22 -13.77
CA ASN A 199 6.70 6.72 -14.44
C ASN A 199 5.76 7.41 -13.41
N MET A 200 4.49 7.04 -13.35
CA MET A 200 3.50 7.52 -12.36
C MET A 200 3.47 6.68 -11.07
N LEU A 201 4.28 5.62 -10.97
CA LEU A 201 4.28 4.72 -9.83
C LEU A 201 4.92 5.37 -8.59
N PRO A 202 4.47 4.99 -7.37
CA PRO A 202 5.11 5.47 -6.16
C PRO A 202 6.58 5.04 -6.04
N PHE A 203 7.40 5.90 -5.45
CA PHE A 203 8.82 5.66 -5.16
C PHE A 203 9.18 6.14 -3.75
N ALA A 204 10.25 5.59 -3.18
CA ALA A 204 10.71 5.95 -1.85
C ALA A 204 11.81 7.01 -1.92
N LEU A 205 11.89 7.89 -0.91
CA LEU A 205 13.02 8.80 -0.75
C LEU A 205 14.36 8.06 -0.80
N ARG A 206 14.49 6.96 -0.05
CA ARG A 206 15.70 6.14 0.01
C ARG A 206 16.14 5.51 -1.33
N TRP A 207 15.29 5.50 -2.35
CA TRP A 207 15.64 5.00 -3.67
C TRP A 207 16.37 6.05 -4.51
N ILE A 208 16.10 7.33 -4.27
CA ILE A 208 16.64 8.42 -5.08
C ILE A 208 17.75 9.20 -4.37
N VAL A 209 17.84 9.14 -3.03
CA VAL A 209 18.80 9.96 -2.27
C VAL A 209 20.24 9.80 -2.75
N LYS A 210 20.72 8.60 -3.08
CA LYS A 210 22.11 8.42 -3.55
C LYS A 210 22.47 9.23 -4.81
N GLU A 211 21.50 9.42 -5.70
CA GLU A 211 21.71 10.15 -6.96
C GLU A 211 21.49 11.67 -6.79
N TRP A 212 20.83 12.08 -5.70
CA TRP A 212 20.33 13.44 -5.49
C TRP A 212 20.76 14.06 -4.14
N GLU A 213 21.66 13.40 -3.42
CA GLU A 213 22.23 13.94 -2.18
C GLU A 213 23.10 15.14 -2.53
N GLU A 214 22.88 16.27 -1.85
CA GLU A 214 23.79 17.40 -1.96
C GLU A 214 25.17 16.94 -1.48
N LYS A 215 26.11 16.82 -2.42
CA LYS A 215 27.51 16.54 -2.08
C LYS A 215 28.01 17.61 -1.14
N LYS A 216 28.45 17.22 0.05
CA LYS A 216 29.12 18.14 0.96
C LYS A 216 30.49 18.50 0.36
N PRO A 217 31.08 19.64 0.77
CA PRO A 217 32.46 19.99 0.37
C PRO A 217 33.49 18.89 0.67
N GLU A 218 33.17 17.99 1.60
CA GLU A 218 33.97 16.86 2.06
C GLU A 218 33.92 15.65 1.10
N ASP A 219 32.95 15.63 0.17
CA ASP A 219 32.71 14.55 -0.80
C ASP A 219 33.40 14.81 -2.15
N TYR A 220 34.22 15.87 -2.25
CA TYR A 220 35.05 16.25 -3.40
C TYR A 220 36.54 16.12 -3.08
#